data_AF-A0A932J7B9-F1
#
_entry.id   AF-A0A932J7B9-F1
#
_cell.length_a   1.000
_cell.length_b   1.000
_cell.length_c   1.000
_cell.angle_alpha   90.00
_cell.angle_beta   90.00
_cell.angle_gamma   90.00
#
_symmetry.space_group_name_H-M   'P 1'
#
loop_
_entity.id
_entity.type
_entity.pdbx_description
1 polymer ?
#
loop_
_entity_poly.entity_id
_entity_poly.type
_entity_poly.pdbx_seq_one_letter_code
_entity_poly.pdbx_strand_id
1 'polypeptide(L)'
;MSEVMQDGWTAVTPAEFTVTVTRPFECEHVRFKNRTNFACLDVYKKDSYDNAGLPSWLITLKPAYGGVALTGLTDGTGWVRFNELASGDYIVSETPQVGWVPVSPASSAITLIANGTCSVFTFYNRQPDNLPVFSDPPTASGACVSRYTVQSGDTLFRIALRFGVTVRELQGANRIADPSLIHPGTALCIP
;
A
#
# COMPACT_ATOMS: atom_id res chain seq x y z
N MET A 1 -12.17 -35.04 27.37
CA MET A 1 -12.20 -35.08 25.89
C MET A 1 -11.39 -33.92 25.35
N SER A 2 -10.80 -34.05 24.17
CA SER A 2 -9.86 -33.07 23.62
C SER A 2 -10.10 -32.80 22.13
N GLU A 3 -9.73 -31.61 21.68
CA GLU A 3 -9.67 -31.23 20.27
C GLU A 3 -8.21 -30.99 19.84
N VAL A 4 -7.86 -31.43 18.63
CA VAL A 4 -6.58 -31.08 18.01
C VAL A 4 -6.75 -29.77 17.26
N MET A 5 -6.03 -28.74 17.68
CA MET A 5 -6.10 -27.42 17.07
C MET A 5 -5.48 -27.44 15.68
N GLN A 6 -6.19 -26.92 14.68
CA GLN A 6 -5.70 -26.80 13.31
C GLN A 6 -4.91 -25.50 13.12
N ASP A 7 -3.94 -25.49 12.20
CA ASP A 7 -3.16 -24.29 11.88
C ASP A 7 -4.06 -23.11 11.47
N GLY A 8 -3.83 -21.94 12.07
CA GLY A 8 -4.65 -20.73 11.85
C GLY A 8 -5.91 -20.62 12.72
N TRP A 9 -6.20 -21.63 13.55
CA TRP A 9 -7.33 -21.63 14.48
C TRP A 9 -6.86 -21.38 15.92
N THR A 10 -7.60 -20.54 16.65
CA THR A 10 -7.40 -20.31 18.07
C THR A 10 -8.61 -20.85 18.83
N ALA A 11 -8.35 -21.64 19.87
CA ALA A 11 -9.38 -22.21 20.72
C ALA A 11 -10.14 -21.10 21.45
N VAL A 12 -11.45 -20.99 21.22
CA VAL A 12 -12.34 -20.08 21.95
C VAL A 12 -12.89 -20.78 23.20
N THR A 13 -13.06 -22.10 23.14
CA THR A 13 -13.30 -22.97 24.29
C THR A 13 -12.02 -23.72 24.67
N PRO A 14 -11.85 -24.16 25.92
CA PRO A 14 -10.70 -24.98 26.31
C PRO A 14 -10.52 -26.19 25.40
N ALA A 15 -9.29 -26.44 24.96
CA ALA A 15 -8.94 -27.57 24.10
C ALA A 15 -9.15 -28.92 24.81
N GLU A 16 -9.22 -28.92 26.14
CA GLU A 16 -9.54 -30.07 26.97
C GLU A 16 -10.49 -29.70 28.09
N PHE A 17 -11.43 -30.60 28.38
CA PHE A 17 -12.23 -30.54 29.60
C PHE A 17 -12.77 -31.92 30.00
N THR A 18 -13.11 -32.02 31.28
CA THR A 18 -13.68 -33.22 31.90
C THR A 18 -15.20 -33.15 31.84
N VAL A 19 -15.84 -34.20 31.32
CA VAL A 19 -17.30 -34.36 31.33
C VAL A 19 -17.65 -35.53 32.23
N THR A 20 -18.47 -35.27 33.23
CA THR A 20 -18.97 -36.27 34.16
C THR A 20 -20.33 -36.74 33.67
N VAL A 21 -20.43 -37.97 33.17
CA VAL A 21 -21.71 -38.53 32.71
C VAL A 21 -22.54 -38.92 33.94
N THR A 22 -23.56 -38.13 34.25
CA THR A 22 -24.36 -38.29 35.48
C THR A 22 -25.68 -39.03 35.28
N ARG A 23 -26.10 -39.27 34.03
CA ARG A 23 -27.40 -39.86 33.71
C ARG A 23 -27.26 -41.04 32.76
N PRO A 24 -27.80 -42.22 33.10
CA PRO A 24 -27.86 -43.34 32.16
C PRO A 24 -28.85 -43.03 31.03
N PHE A 25 -28.46 -43.35 29.80
CA PHE A 25 -29.25 -43.18 28.55
C PHE A 25 -29.43 -41.76 28.02
N GLU A 26 -28.71 -40.75 28.52
CA GLU A 26 -28.72 -39.38 27.99
C GLU A 26 -27.32 -38.98 27.48
N CYS A 27 -27.23 -38.41 26.27
CA CYS A 27 -25.96 -37.99 25.68
C CYS A 27 -25.56 -36.59 26.15
N GLU A 28 -24.37 -36.48 26.75
CA GLU A 28 -23.72 -35.18 26.99
C GLU A 28 -23.20 -34.61 25.67
N HIS A 29 -23.69 -33.44 25.27
CA HIS A 29 -23.28 -32.78 24.03
C HIS A 29 -22.14 -31.82 24.31
N VAL A 30 -21.00 -32.08 23.68
CA VAL A 30 -19.85 -31.20 23.74
C VAL A 30 -19.68 -30.44 22.44
N ARG A 31 -19.46 -29.13 22.58
CA ARG A 31 -19.14 -28.24 21.47
C ARG A 31 -17.82 -27.54 21.76
N PHE A 32 -16.84 -27.80 20.92
CA PHE A 32 -15.66 -26.94 20.83
C PHE A 32 -15.97 -25.78 19.88
N LYS A 33 -15.48 -24.59 20.22
CA LYS A 33 -15.52 -23.40 19.36
C LYS A 33 -14.10 -22.95 19.11
N ASN A 34 -13.76 -22.79 17.84
CA ASN A 34 -12.51 -22.19 17.42
C ASN A 34 -12.81 -20.91 16.63
N ARG A 35 -11.87 -19.97 16.69
CA ARG A 35 -11.89 -18.73 15.91
C ARG A 35 -10.70 -18.76 14.97
N THR A 36 -10.94 -18.54 13.69
CA THR A 36 -9.87 -18.30 12.73
C THR A 36 -9.27 -16.94 13.01
N ASN A 37 -7.99 -16.89 13.36
CA ASN A 37 -7.24 -15.64 13.38
C ASN A 37 -6.44 -15.61 12.09
N PHE A 38 -7.12 -15.28 11.00
CA PHE A 38 -6.47 -15.07 9.71
C PHE A 38 -5.94 -13.65 9.63
N ALA A 39 -4.75 -13.51 9.07
CA ALA A 39 -4.25 -12.22 8.62
C ALA A 39 -4.98 -11.82 7.33
N CYS A 40 -4.94 -10.53 7.04
CA CYS A 40 -5.37 -9.98 5.76
C CYS A 40 -4.38 -8.90 5.34
N LEU A 41 -4.32 -8.67 4.04
CA LEU A 41 -3.48 -7.66 3.43
C LEU A 41 -4.32 -6.78 2.50
N ASP A 42 -4.34 -5.49 2.79
CA ASP A 42 -4.80 -4.44 1.89
C ASP A 42 -3.63 -3.93 1.06
N VAL A 43 -3.77 -3.97 -0.26
CA VAL A 43 -2.79 -3.40 -1.18
C VAL A 43 -3.42 -2.25 -1.94
N TYR A 44 -2.74 -1.12 -1.95
CA TYR A 44 -3.09 0.03 -2.77
C TYR A 44 -2.07 0.22 -3.89
N LYS A 45 -2.56 0.42 -5.10
CA LYS A 45 -1.79 0.89 -6.24
C LYS A 45 -2.17 2.35 -6.48
N LYS A 46 -1.18 3.23 -6.41
CA LYS A 46 -1.39 4.67 -6.59
C LYS A 46 -0.50 5.27 -7.66
N ASP A 47 -0.98 6.33 -8.28
CA ASP A 47 -0.13 7.26 -9.01
C ASP A 47 0.70 8.07 -8.00
N SER A 48 2.00 8.14 -8.23
CA SER A 48 2.91 9.00 -7.46
C SER A 48 2.63 10.50 -7.63
N TYR A 49 1.91 10.91 -8.68
CA TYR A 49 1.61 12.30 -9.00
C TYR A 49 0.48 12.86 -8.13
N ASP A 50 -0.72 12.30 -8.19
CA ASP A 50 -1.92 12.83 -7.52
C ASP A 50 -2.47 11.90 -6.42
N ASN A 51 -1.76 10.80 -6.12
CA ASN A 51 -2.25 9.73 -5.24
C ASN A 51 -3.55 9.07 -5.71
N ALA A 52 -3.95 9.25 -6.98
CA ALA A 52 -5.12 8.58 -7.52
C ALA A 52 -4.91 7.06 -7.49
N GLY A 53 -5.99 6.35 -7.19
CA GLY A 53 -6.02 4.89 -7.26
C GLY A 53 -5.90 4.42 -8.70
N LEU A 54 -4.99 3.48 -8.95
CA LEU A 54 -4.80 2.90 -10.28
C LEU A 54 -5.50 1.54 -10.37
N PRO A 55 -6.59 1.43 -11.16
CA PRO A 55 -7.35 0.20 -11.29
C PRO A 55 -6.65 -0.82 -12.19
N SER A 56 -7.11 -2.06 -12.11
CA SER A 56 -6.70 -3.17 -12.98
C SER A 56 -5.20 -3.49 -12.95
N TRP A 57 -4.52 -3.20 -11.84
CA TRP A 57 -3.14 -3.63 -11.61
C TRP A 57 -3.10 -5.02 -11.01
N LEU A 58 -2.33 -5.91 -11.64
CA LEU A 58 -2.16 -7.28 -11.15
C LEU A 58 -1.18 -7.31 -9.99
N ILE A 59 -1.70 -7.56 -8.80
CA ILE A 59 -0.94 -7.77 -7.58
C ILE A 59 -0.81 -9.27 -7.33
N THR A 60 0.41 -9.70 -7.02
CA THR A 60 0.73 -11.08 -6.66
C THR A 60 1.27 -11.13 -5.24
N LEU A 61 0.67 -11.98 -4.41
CA LEU A 61 1.10 -12.27 -3.05
C LEU A 61 1.57 -13.73 -2.98
N LYS A 62 2.82 -13.96 -2.56
CA LYS A 62 3.40 -15.29 -2.48
C LYS A 62 4.04 -15.52 -1.11
N PRO A 63 3.83 -16.66 -0.44
CA PRO A 63 4.59 -17.00 0.77
C PRO A 63 6.10 -17.04 0.48
N ALA A 64 6.91 -16.48 1.38
CA ALA A 64 8.36 -16.34 1.17
C ALA A 64 9.08 -17.70 1.08
N TYR A 65 8.62 -18.70 1.84
CA TYR A 65 9.23 -20.03 1.93
C TYR A 65 8.59 -21.06 0.99
N GLY A 66 7.94 -20.60 -0.09
CA GLY A 66 7.25 -21.47 -1.04
C GLY A 66 5.77 -21.66 -0.69
N GLY A 67 4.97 -21.90 -1.74
CA GLY A 67 3.51 -21.92 -1.65
C GLY A 67 2.89 -21.42 -2.95
N VAL A 68 1.56 -21.55 -3.04
CA VAL A 68 0.79 -21.05 -4.18
C VAL A 68 0.70 -19.53 -4.10
N ALA A 69 0.97 -18.86 -5.21
CA ALA A 69 0.78 -17.41 -5.30
C ALA A 69 -0.70 -17.08 -5.46
N LEU A 70 -1.17 -16.10 -4.70
CA LEU A 70 -2.47 -15.49 -4.86
C LEU A 70 -2.34 -14.27 -5.76
N THR A 71 -3.34 -14.02 -6.59
CA THR A 71 -3.37 -12.86 -7.48
C THR A 71 -4.68 -12.10 -7.35
N GLY A 72 -4.63 -10.79 -7.44
CA GLY A 72 -5.81 -9.93 -7.47
C GLY A 72 -5.58 -8.69 -8.33
N LEU A 73 -6.64 -8.21 -8.97
CA LEU A 73 -6.62 -6.94 -9.69
C LEU A 73 -7.11 -5.83 -8.76
N THR A 74 -6.46 -4.67 -8.80
CA THR A 74 -6.98 -3.49 -8.10
C THR A 74 -8.30 -3.01 -8.69
N ASP A 75 -9.20 -2.55 -7.83
CA ASP A 75 -10.50 -2.00 -8.21
C ASP A 75 -10.41 -0.55 -8.70
N GLY A 76 -11.55 0.10 -8.94
CA GLY A 76 -11.64 1.50 -9.37
C GLY A 76 -10.95 2.52 -8.46
N THR A 77 -10.67 2.16 -7.20
CA THR A 77 -9.96 2.99 -6.22
C THR A 77 -8.49 2.62 -6.06
N GLY A 78 -7.99 1.72 -6.92
CA GLY A 78 -6.63 1.21 -6.84
C GLY A 78 -6.41 0.25 -5.68
N TRP A 79 -7.45 -0.36 -5.13
CA TRP A 79 -7.36 -1.20 -3.95
C TRP A 79 -7.64 -2.67 -4.26
N VAL A 80 -6.95 -3.58 -3.58
CA VAL A 80 -7.26 -5.01 -3.56
C VAL A 80 -6.97 -5.59 -2.17
N ARG A 81 -7.78 -6.55 -1.74
CA ARG A 81 -7.61 -7.25 -0.46
C ARG A 81 -7.38 -8.74 -0.64
N PHE A 82 -6.42 -9.26 0.10
CA PHE A 82 -6.19 -10.68 0.32
C PHE A 82 -6.65 -11.05 1.73
N ASN A 83 -7.61 -11.97 1.83
CA ASN A 83 -8.17 -12.45 3.09
C ASN A 83 -7.67 -13.84 3.43
N GLU A 84 -7.99 -14.30 4.63
CA GLU A 84 -7.81 -15.70 5.05
C GLU A 84 -6.34 -16.17 4.96
N LEU A 85 -5.40 -15.24 5.23
CA LEU A 85 -3.97 -15.51 5.14
C LEU A 85 -3.44 -16.08 6.45
N ALA A 86 -2.53 -17.06 6.35
CA ALA A 86 -1.74 -17.47 7.50
C ALA A 86 -0.80 -16.33 7.90
N SER A 87 -0.52 -16.19 9.21
CA SER A 87 0.54 -15.30 9.66
C SER A 87 1.90 -15.82 9.18
N GLY A 88 2.82 -14.94 8.82
CA GLY A 88 4.15 -15.32 8.32
C GLY A 88 4.72 -14.34 7.30
N ASP A 89 5.82 -14.73 6.68
CA ASP A 89 6.54 -13.90 5.70
C ASP A 89 6.02 -14.15 4.28
N TYR A 90 5.76 -13.05 3.59
CA TYR A 90 5.28 -13.03 2.21
C TYR A 90 6.10 -12.09 1.37
N ILE A 91 6.06 -12.32 0.06
CA ILE A 91 6.53 -11.42 -0.98
C ILE A 91 5.29 -10.89 -1.68
N VAL A 92 5.09 -9.58 -1.62
CA VAL A 92 4.07 -8.87 -2.37
C VAL A 92 4.73 -8.21 -3.58
N SER A 93 4.11 -8.34 -4.75
CA SER A 93 4.64 -7.77 -5.99
C SER A 93 3.52 -7.27 -6.90
N GLU A 94 3.85 -6.28 -7.72
CA GLU A 94 3.02 -5.82 -8.82
C GLU A 94 3.61 -6.24 -10.16
N THR A 95 2.76 -6.45 -11.17
CA THR A 95 3.22 -6.61 -12.55
C THR A 95 3.33 -5.24 -13.21
N PRO A 96 4.52 -4.80 -13.65
CA PRO A 96 4.67 -3.53 -14.35
C PRO A 96 3.78 -3.47 -15.59
N GLN A 97 3.07 -2.36 -15.76
CA GLN A 97 2.23 -2.12 -16.94
C GLN A 97 2.94 -1.21 -17.95
N VAL A 98 2.70 -1.46 -19.23
CA VAL A 98 3.15 -0.57 -20.31
C VAL A 98 2.56 0.83 -20.08
N GLY A 99 3.38 1.85 -20.28
CA GLY A 99 2.98 3.23 -20.02
C GLY A 99 3.03 3.63 -18.54
N TRP A 100 3.57 2.78 -17.66
CA TRP A 100 3.80 3.13 -16.25
C TRP A 100 5.21 2.76 -15.82
N VAL A 101 5.85 3.64 -15.06
CA VAL A 101 7.18 3.43 -14.48
C VAL A 101 7.04 3.19 -12.97
N PRO A 102 7.60 2.11 -12.41
CA PRO A 102 7.58 1.87 -10.98
C PRO A 102 8.44 2.91 -10.26
N VAL A 103 7.86 3.54 -9.23
CA VAL A 103 8.54 4.49 -8.34
C VAL A 103 8.91 3.80 -7.02
N SER A 104 8.04 2.93 -6.52
CA SER A 104 8.37 1.96 -5.47
C SER A 104 8.98 0.68 -6.06
N PRO A 105 9.69 -0.15 -5.27
CA PRO A 105 10.09 -1.49 -5.71
C PRO A 105 8.88 -2.31 -6.16
N ALA A 106 8.97 -2.93 -7.35
CA ALA A 106 7.88 -3.75 -7.89
C ALA A 106 7.64 -5.05 -7.09
N SER A 107 8.54 -5.41 -6.17
CA SER A 107 8.41 -6.55 -5.27
C SER A 107 9.02 -6.20 -3.91
N SER A 108 8.34 -6.53 -2.82
CA SER A 108 8.77 -6.27 -1.44
C SER A 108 8.39 -7.43 -0.51
N ALA A 109 9.22 -7.67 0.51
CA ALA A 109 8.90 -8.61 1.57
C ALA A 109 8.02 -7.94 2.64
N ILE A 110 7.07 -8.69 3.22
CA ILE A 110 6.18 -8.24 4.28
C ILE A 110 5.87 -9.40 5.23
N THR A 111 5.82 -9.12 6.54
CA THR A 111 5.36 -10.09 7.54
C THR A 111 3.92 -9.78 7.91
N LEU A 112 3.03 -10.75 7.70
CA LEU A 112 1.61 -10.66 8.03
C LEU A 112 1.35 -11.26 9.40
N ILE A 113 0.54 -10.57 10.20
CA ILE A 113 0.18 -10.99 11.55
C ILE A 113 -1.34 -10.95 11.69
N ALA A 114 -1.92 -12.05 12.17
CA ALA A 114 -3.33 -12.09 12.51
C ALA A 114 -3.55 -11.42 13.87
N ASN A 115 -3.83 -10.12 13.87
CA ASN A 115 -4.14 -9.34 15.07
C ASN A 115 -5.53 -8.69 15.02
N GLY A 116 -6.37 -9.10 14.07
CA GLY A 116 -7.69 -8.52 13.82
C GLY A 116 -7.68 -7.25 12.95
N THR A 117 -6.52 -6.74 12.54
CA THR A 117 -6.38 -5.63 11.58
C THR A 117 -5.63 -6.09 10.34
N CYS A 118 -6.08 -5.69 9.15
CA CYS A 118 -5.33 -5.98 7.93
C CYS A 118 -4.03 -5.18 7.90
N SER A 119 -2.94 -5.86 7.53
CA SER A 119 -1.72 -5.14 7.13
C SER A 119 -2.00 -4.34 5.87
N VAL A 120 -1.28 -3.23 5.68
CA VAL A 120 -1.46 -2.36 4.52
C VAL A 120 -0.14 -2.20 3.79
N PHE A 121 -0.17 -2.35 2.46
CA PHE A 121 0.97 -2.09 1.58
C PHE A 121 0.55 -1.14 0.45
N THR A 122 1.47 -0.30 -0.04
CA THR A 122 1.17 0.62 -1.15
C THR A 122 2.31 0.63 -2.17
N PHE A 123 1.94 0.40 -3.43
CA PHE A 123 2.82 0.57 -4.60
C PHE A 123 2.55 1.90 -5.30
N TYR A 124 3.63 2.60 -5.66
CA TYR A 124 3.60 3.88 -6.37
C TYR A 124 4.22 3.76 -7.74
N ASN A 125 3.46 4.12 -8.78
CA ASN A 125 3.97 4.17 -10.16
C ASN A 125 3.60 5.51 -10.77
N ARG A 126 4.21 5.83 -11.90
CA ARG A 126 4.00 7.10 -12.60
C ARG A 126 3.77 6.85 -14.08
N GLN A 127 2.77 7.50 -14.68
CA GLN A 127 2.60 7.56 -16.12
C GLN A 127 3.63 8.54 -16.71
N PRO A 128 4.44 8.16 -17.71
CA PRO A 128 5.40 9.07 -18.37
C PRO A 128 4.74 10.30 -19.02
N ASP A 129 3.48 10.21 -19.40
CA ASP A 129 2.59 11.21 -20.02
C ASP A 129 1.67 11.93 -19.01
N ASN A 130 1.73 11.58 -17.71
CA ASN A 130 1.35 12.49 -16.61
C ASN A 130 2.45 13.53 -16.31
N LEU A 131 3.53 13.53 -17.10
CA LEU A 131 4.23 14.76 -17.41
C LEU A 131 3.28 15.60 -18.26
N PRO A 132 3.00 16.88 -17.93
CA PRO A 132 2.07 17.70 -18.70
C PRO A 132 2.46 17.63 -20.19
N VAL A 133 1.51 17.13 -21.00
CA VAL A 133 1.62 17.15 -22.45
C VAL A 133 1.48 18.61 -22.87
N PHE A 134 2.61 19.29 -23.05
CA PHE A 134 2.64 20.64 -23.60
C PHE A 134 2.20 20.57 -25.06
N SER A 135 0.91 20.79 -25.31
CA SER A 135 0.41 21.18 -26.63
C SER A 135 0.29 22.70 -26.77
N ASP A 136 1.10 23.48 -26.05
CA ASP A 136 1.35 24.88 -26.37
C ASP A 136 2.84 25.21 -26.22
N PRO A 137 3.42 26.01 -27.15
CA PRO A 137 4.83 26.34 -27.14
C PRO A 137 5.18 27.20 -25.92
N PRO A 138 6.38 27.03 -25.35
CA PRO A 138 6.81 27.75 -24.17
C PRO A 138 7.04 29.22 -24.55
N THR A 139 6.20 30.12 -24.04
CA THR A 139 6.64 31.51 -23.96
C THR A 139 7.58 31.57 -22.77
N ALA A 140 8.88 31.64 -23.07
CA ALA A 140 9.93 31.79 -22.09
C ALA A 140 9.66 33.00 -21.20
N SER A 141 9.37 32.75 -19.93
CA SER A 141 9.74 33.67 -18.87
C SER A 141 10.06 32.86 -17.63
N GLY A 142 11.33 32.48 -17.48
CA GLY A 142 11.89 32.06 -16.18
C GLY A 142 12.04 33.25 -15.22
N ALA A 143 11.11 34.20 -15.27
CA ALA A 143 11.10 35.35 -14.39
C ALA A 143 10.43 34.96 -13.08
N CYS A 144 11.03 35.37 -11.98
CA CYS A 144 10.46 35.17 -10.67
C CYS A 144 9.19 36.00 -10.50
N VAL A 145 8.02 35.39 -10.62
CA VAL A 145 6.73 36.05 -10.39
C VAL A 145 6.47 36.21 -8.90
N SER A 146 6.91 35.24 -8.09
CA SER A 146 6.79 35.30 -6.63
C SER A 146 7.92 34.56 -5.93
N ARG A 147 8.17 34.87 -4.65
CA ARG A 147 9.10 34.12 -3.80
C ARG A 147 8.34 33.39 -2.70
N TYR A 148 8.66 32.11 -2.54
CA TYR A 148 8.11 31.25 -1.50
C TYR A 148 9.21 30.68 -0.62
N THR A 149 9.10 30.88 0.69
CA THR A 149 10.01 30.25 1.64
C THR A 149 9.47 28.89 2.04
N VAL A 150 10.23 27.83 1.74
CA VAL A 150 9.90 26.44 2.06
C VAL A 150 9.65 26.31 3.57
N GLN A 151 8.52 25.71 3.92
CA GLN A 151 8.13 25.43 5.30
C GLN A 151 8.40 23.98 5.68
N SER A 152 8.39 23.67 6.98
CA SER A 152 8.51 22.29 7.44
C SER A 152 7.35 21.45 6.91
N GLY A 153 7.68 20.33 6.23
CA GLY A 153 6.69 19.45 5.60
C GLY A 153 6.30 19.84 4.16
N ASP A 154 6.93 20.86 3.58
CA ASP A 154 6.81 21.14 2.16
C ASP A 154 7.64 20.18 1.30
N THR A 155 7.14 19.93 0.09
CA THR A 155 7.87 19.27 -0.99
C THR A 155 7.76 20.15 -2.23
N LEU A 156 8.71 20.04 -3.18
CA LEU A 156 8.61 20.78 -4.45
C LEU A 156 7.25 20.55 -5.12
N PHE A 157 6.71 19.34 -4.96
CA PHE A 157 5.39 18.97 -5.41
C PHE A 157 4.27 19.80 -4.74
N ARG A 158 4.21 19.85 -3.40
CA ARG A 158 3.16 20.61 -2.68
C ARG A 158 3.23 22.10 -2.99
N ILE A 159 4.43 22.63 -3.20
CA ILE A 159 4.67 24.02 -3.57
C ILE A 159 4.21 24.28 -5.01
N ALA A 160 4.65 23.46 -5.97
CA ALA A 160 4.25 23.58 -7.37
C ALA A 160 2.72 23.54 -7.53
N LEU A 161 2.07 22.60 -6.83
CA LEU A 161 0.61 22.48 -6.77
C LEU A 161 -0.06 23.74 -6.20
N ARG A 162 0.48 24.29 -5.11
CA ARG A 162 -0.06 25.51 -4.47
C ARG A 162 -0.06 26.72 -5.40
N PHE A 163 0.94 26.81 -6.28
CA PHE A 163 1.13 27.95 -7.18
C PHE A 163 0.68 27.68 -8.61
N GLY A 164 0.16 26.49 -8.91
CA GLY A 164 -0.30 26.15 -10.26
C GLY A 164 0.81 26.06 -11.30
N VAL A 165 2.05 25.79 -10.88
CA VAL A 165 3.23 25.64 -11.76
C VAL A 165 3.69 24.17 -11.77
N THR A 166 4.54 23.79 -12.73
CA THR A 166 5.12 22.45 -12.74
C THR A 166 6.35 22.35 -11.84
N VAL A 167 6.64 21.14 -11.32
CA VAL A 167 7.88 20.89 -10.58
C VAL A 167 9.11 21.18 -11.45
N ARG A 168 9.04 20.93 -12.76
CA ARG A 168 10.15 21.21 -13.70
C ARG A 168 10.38 22.71 -13.87
N GLU A 169 9.33 23.53 -14.01
CA GLU A 169 9.46 24.98 -14.07
C GLU A 169 10.00 25.52 -12.75
N LEU A 170 9.50 25.01 -11.62
CA LEU A 170 10.00 25.36 -10.30
C LEU A 170 11.47 24.94 -10.11
N GLN A 171 11.86 23.77 -10.58
CA GLN A 171 13.25 23.30 -10.57
C GLN A 171 14.13 24.13 -11.51
N GLY A 172 13.64 24.46 -12.70
CA GLY A 172 14.36 25.26 -13.70
C GLY A 172 14.59 26.68 -13.22
N ALA A 173 13.56 27.32 -12.67
CA ALA A 173 13.62 28.66 -12.09
C ALA A 173 14.61 28.73 -10.91
N ASN A 174 14.81 27.62 -10.19
CA ASN A 174 15.67 27.55 -9.00
C ASN A 174 16.96 26.75 -9.17
N ARG A 175 17.23 26.22 -10.37
CA ARG A 175 18.38 25.33 -10.68
C ARG A 175 18.51 24.13 -9.74
N ILE A 176 17.38 23.53 -9.36
CA ILE A 176 17.33 22.38 -8.44
C ILE A 176 17.36 21.08 -9.23
N ALA A 177 18.49 20.35 -9.18
CA ALA A 177 18.67 19.09 -9.89
C ALA A 177 17.97 17.90 -9.20
N ASP A 178 17.91 17.89 -7.87
CA ASP A 178 17.32 16.81 -7.08
C ASP A 178 16.16 17.37 -6.22
N PRO A 179 14.91 16.89 -6.40
CA PRO A 179 13.74 17.31 -5.63
C PRO A 179 13.84 17.08 -4.12
N SER A 180 14.74 16.21 -3.67
CA SER A 180 15.01 15.91 -2.26
C SER A 180 15.76 17.03 -1.53
N LEU A 181 16.32 18.00 -2.27
CA LEU A 181 17.25 19.01 -1.75
C LEU A 181 16.59 20.29 -1.21
N ILE A 182 15.26 20.39 -1.18
CA ILE A 182 14.63 21.55 -0.55
C ILE A 182 14.53 21.38 0.96
N HIS A 183 15.06 22.35 1.70
CA HIS A 183 15.02 22.37 3.16
C HIS A 183 14.17 23.55 3.66
N PRO A 184 13.48 23.42 4.82
CA PRO A 184 12.79 24.53 5.43
C PRO A 184 13.68 25.77 5.56
N GLY A 185 13.16 26.93 5.18
CA GLY A 185 13.92 28.19 5.11
C GLY A 185 14.54 28.48 3.73
N THR A 186 14.53 27.54 2.79
CA THR A 186 15.00 27.78 1.41
C THR A 186 14.00 28.69 0.69
N ALA A 187 14.48 29.77 0.07
CA ALA A 187 13.65 30.63 -0.77
C ALA A 187 13.60 30.08 -2.20
N LEU A 188 12.41 29.70 -2.66
CA LEU A 188 12.13 29.29 -4.02
C LEU A 188 11.50 30.42 -4.81
N CYS A 189 11.96 30.55 -6.03
CA CYS A 189 11.40 31.37 -7.07
C CYS A 189 10.23 30.64 -7.74
N ILE A 190 9.04 31.21 -7.67
CA ILE A 190 7.85 30.73 -8.35
C ILE A 190 7.77 31.45 -9.71
N PRO A 191 7.90 30.74 -10.83
CA PRO A 191 7.77 31.29 -12.17
C PRO A 191 6.31 31.62 -12.55
#